data_AF-A0A2N2EP27-F1
#
_entry.id   AF-A0A2N2EP27-F1
#
_cell.length_a   1.000
_cell.length_b   1.000
_cell.length_c   1.000
_cell.angle_alpha   90.00
_cell.angle_beta   90.00
_cell.angle_gamma   90.00
#
_symmetry.space_group_name_H-M   'P 1'
#
loop_
_entity.id
_entity.type
_entity.pdbx_description
1 polymer ?
#
loop_
_entity_poly.entity_id
_entity_poly.type
_entity_poly.pdbx_seq_one_letter_code
_entity_poly.pdbx_strand_id
1 'polypeptide(L)'
;MDSNYTNGEKALAAAGVITALGAIAMPVLNPDLYWHLSAGRYIVENLKLPAADFLSWTEYGAPWTDFEWLVQLLYYGVHSLAGAAGFFALKTAVLGASFYFFFRTLADKGLARSAFFALPLWGLALMANSDLRPENFSVLFFAVLLWRLEAARAAGLPWPAAPAGFAGLALLFAVWANLHAG
;
A
#
# COMPACT_ATOMS: atom_id res chain seq x y z
N MET A 1 -12.87 13.63 -13.66
CA MET A 1 -11.74 13.94 -14.55
C MET A 1 -12.00 15.30 -15.14
N ASP A 2 -11.25 16.30 -14.70
CA ASP A 2 -11.47 17.71 -15.05
C ASP A 2 -11.31 17.96 -16.55
N SER A 3 -12.11 18.86 -17.10
CA SER A 3 -12.27 19.15 -18.53
C SER A 3 -11.05 19.80 -19.21
N ASN A 4 -9.89 19.81 -18.57
CA ASN A 4 -8.71 20.58 -18.97
C ASN A 4 -7.66 19.78 -19.75
N TYR A 5 -7.91 18.50 -20.05
CA TYR A 5 -6.98 17.66 -20.82
C TYR A 5 -7.48 17.38 -22.24
N THR A 6 -6.57 17.55 -23.21
CA THR A 6 -6.73 17.12 -24.59
C THR A 6 -6.93 15.59 -24.68
N ASN A 7 -7.55 15.11 -25.76
CA ASN A 7 -7.75 13.67 -25.97
C ASN A 7 -6.43 12.89 -26.04
N GLY A 8 -5.36 13.50 -26.57
CA GLY A 8 -4.03 12.89 -26.62
C GLY A 8 -3.41 12.69 -25.24
N GLU A 9 -3.60 13.64 -24.32
CA GLU A 9 -3.12 13.52 -22.93
C GLU A 9 -3.83 12.41 -22.17
N LYS A 10 -5.14 12.28 -22.37
CA LYS A 10 -5.93 11.19 -21.79
C LYS A 10 -5.47 9.83 -22.30
N ALA A 11 -5.19 9.73 -23.61
CA ALA A 11 -4.69 8.50 -24.22
C ALA A 11 -3.31 8.09 -23.68
N LEU A 12 -2.38 9.05 -23.54
CA LEU A 12 -1.04 8.80 -23.00
C LEU A 12 -1.09 8.37 -21.52
N ALA A 13 -1.91 9.04 -20.71
CA ALA A 13 -2.11 8.64 -19.32
C ALA A 13 -2.71 7.24 -19.22
N ALA A 14 -3.72 6.93 -20.03
CA ALA A 14 -4.33 5.60 -20.10
C ALA A 14 -3.31 4.53 -20.51
N ALA A 15 -2.47 4.80 -21.52
CA ALA A 15 -1.41 3.88 -21.93
C ALA A 15 -0.40 3.64 -20.81
N GLY A 16 0.03 4.68 -20.08
CA GLY A 16 0.89 4.55 -18.90
C GLY A 16 0.26 3.66 -17.82
N VAL A 17 -1.02 3.88 -17.50
CA VAL A 17 -1.77 3.03 -16.55
C VAL A 17 -1.80 1.57 -17.03
N ILE A 18 -2.14 1.33 -18.29
CA ILE A 18 -2.22 -0.03 -18.86
C ILE A 18 -0.86 -0.73 -18.75
N THR A 19 0.24 -0.07 -19.09
CA THR A 19 1.58 -0.65 -18.97
C THR A 19 1.96 -0.97 -17.51
N ALA A 20 1.53 -0.12 -16.57
CA ALA A 20 1.76 -0.34 -15.15
C ALA A 20 0.99 -1.54 -14.56
N LEU A 21 -0.12 -1.96 -15.19
CA LEU A 21 -0.89 -3.13 -14.75
C LEU A 21 -0.05 -4.42 -14.76
N GLY A 22 0.99 -4.50 -15.60
CA GLY A 22 1.88 -5.67 -15.65
C GLY A 22 2.55 -5.98 -14.30
N ALA A 23 2.92 -4.94 -13.53
CA ALA A 23 3.48 -5.12 -12.19
C ALA A 23 2.42 -5.65 -11.19
N ILE A 24 1.16 -5.23 -11.34
CA ILE A 24 0.06 -5.66 -10.47
C ILE A 24 -0.36 -7.10 -10.78
N ALA A 25 -0.31 -7.49 -12.06
CA ALA A 25 -0.76 -8.78 -12.55
C ALA A 25 0.15 -9.97 -12.17
N MET A 26 1.33 -9.71 -11.60
CA MET A 26 2.22 -10.76 -11.10
C MET A 26 1.49 -11.63 -10.06
N PRO A 27 1.74 -12.95 -10.02
CA PRO A 27 1.12 -13.83 -9.03
C PRO A 27 1.53 -13.47 -7.60
N VAL A 28 0.81 -14.02 -6.62
CA VAL A 28 1.18 -13.95 -5.20
C VAL A 28 1.91 -15.24 -4.85
N LEU A 29 3.21 -15.16 -4.54
CA LEU A 29 4.09 -16.32 -4.32
C LEU A 29 4.91 -16.21 -3.03
N ASN A 30 4.65 -15.19 -2.20
CA ASN A 30 5.45 -14.88 -1.04
C ASN A 30 5.31 -15.96 0.05
N PRO A 31 6.40 -16.69 0.40
CA PRO A 31 6.35 -17.72 1.43
C PRO A 31 6.08 -17.15 2.83
N ASP A 32 6.43 -15.89 3.08
CA ASP A 32 6.25 -15.25 4.39
C ASP A 32 4.77 -15.03 4.73
N LEU A 33 3.86 -15.17 3.75
CA LEU A 33 2.42 -15.12 3.99
C LEU A 33 1.96 -16.17 5.00
N TYR A 34 2.58 -17.35 5.03
CA TYR A 34 2.22 -18.38 6.02
C TYR A 34 2.58 -17.97 7.45
N TRP A 35 3.65 -17.18 7.62
CA TRP A 35 3.98 -16.59 8.90
C TRP A 35 2.89 -15.62 9.35
N HIS A 36 2.52 -14.68 8.49
CA HIS A 36 1.45 -13.71 8.77
C HIS A 36 0.10 -14.38 9.03
N LEU A 37 -0.24 -15.42 8.26
CA LEU A 37 -1.48 -16.18 8.46
C LEU A 37 -1.49 -16.92 9.80
N SER A 38 -0.38 -17.53 10.18
CA SER A 38 -0.26 -18.25 11.45
C SER A 38 -0.34 -17.29 12.64
N ALA A 39 0.32 -16.14 12.54
CA ALA A 39 0.28 -15.08 13.54
C ALA A 39 -1.12 -14.45 13.64
N GLY A 40 -1.75 -14.11 12.52
CA GLY A 40 -3.11 -13.58 12.48
C GLY A 40 -4.14 -14.56 13.06
N ARG A 41 -4.00 -15.85 12.74
CA ARG A 41 -4.79 -16.92 13.36
C ARG A 41 -4.61 -16.97 14.88
N TYR A 42 -3.36 -16.95 15.34
CA TYR A 42 -3.05 -16.94 16.77
C TYR A 42 -3.73 -15.76 17.48
N ILE A 43 -3.64 -14.55 16.91
CA ILE A 43 -4.26 -13.35 17.49
C ILE A 43 -5.78 -13.51 17.60
N VAL A 44 -6.44 -14.02 16.55
CA VAL A 44 -7.90 -14.22 16.57
C VAL A 44 -8.32 -15.29 17.58
N GLU A 45 -7.61 -16.41 17.66
CA GLU A 45 -7.96 -17.52 18.55
C GLU A 45 -7.67 -17.22 20.02
N ASN A 46 -6.63 -16.42 20.31
CA ASN A 46 -6.18 -16.15 21.68
C ASN A 46 -6.51 -14.74 22.19
N LEU A 47 -7.01 -13.85 21.32
CA LEU A 47 -7.28 -12.44 21.59
C LEU A 47 -6.07 -11.69 22.18
N LYS A 48 -4.87 -12.07 21.77
CA LYS A 48 -3.61 -11.50 22.24
C LYS A 48 -2.54 -11.54 21.16
N LEU A 49 -1.63 -10.57 21.19
CA LEU A 49 -0.46 -10.58 20.32
C LEU A 49 0.53 -11.68 20.75
N PRO A 50 1.23 -12.33 19.81
CA PRO A 50 2.33 -13.22 20.15
C PRO A 50 3.40 -12.46 20.93
N ALA A 51 3.71 -12.91 22.15
CA ALA A 51 4.79 -12.32 22.96
C ALA A 51 6.13 -13.04 22.75
N ALA A 52 6.10 -14.23 22.16
CA ALA A 52 7.27 -15.05 21.88
C ALA A 52 7.08 -15.79 20.56
N ASP A 53 8.19 -16.07 19.88
CA ASP A 53 8.21 -16.82 18.63
C ASP A 53 7.78 -18.28 18.89
N PHE A 54 6.78 -18.73 18.13
CA PHE A 54 6.24 -20.09 18.17
C PHE A 54 6.33 -20.82 16.81
N LEU A 55 6.92 -20.17 15.81
CA LEU A 55 6.98 -20.63 14.42
C LEU A 55 8.41 -21.01 14.02
N SER A 56 9.42 -20.32 14.54
CA SER A 56 10.84 -20.61 14.33
C SER A 56 11.27 -21.87 15.06
N TRP A 57 12.04 -22.71 14.37
CA TRP A 57 12.70 -23.87 15.00
C TRP A 57 13.87 -23.46 15.88
N THR A 58 14.71 -22.53 15.42
CA THR A 58 15.96 -22.13 16.09
C THR A 58 15.77 -21.08 17.17
N GLU A 59 14.72 -20.26 17.08
CA GLU A 59 14.42 -19.15 17.98
C GLU A 59 13.12 -19.38 18.76
N TYR A 60 12.69 -20.63 18.91
CA TYR A 60 11.47 -20.95 19.63
C TYR A 60 11.50 -20.39 21.07
N GLY A 61 10.48 -19.60 21.42
CA GLY A 61 10.35 -18.94 22.72
C GLY A 61 11.10 -17.62 22.85
N ALA A 62 11.85 -17.18 21.83
CA ALA A 62 12.50 -15.87 21.84
C ALA A 62 11.44 -14.73 21.88
N PRO A 63 11.71 -13.59 22.55
CA PRO A 63 10.76 -12.47 22.59
C PRO A 63 10.42 -11.97 21.19
N TRP A 64 9.13 -11.81 20.91
CA TRP A 64 8.65 -11.27 19.65
C TRP A 64 7.90 -9.95 19.90
N THR A 65 8.47 -8.85 19.39
CA THR A 65 7.76 -7.57 19.30
C THR A 65 7.11 -7.47 17.94
N ASP A 66 5.79 -7.62 17.89
CA ASP A 66 5.05 -7.63 16.64
C ASP A 66 4.57 -6.22 16.22
N PHE A 67 5.25 -5.63 15.24
CA PHE A 67 4.88 -4.35 14.65
C PHE A 67 3.98 -4.48 13.42
N GLU A 68 3.63 -5.70 12.99
CA GLU A 68 2.84 -5.97 11.79
C GLU A 68 1.51 -6.67 12.11
N TRP A 69 1.12 -6.72 13.39
CA TRP A 69 -0.07 -7.46 13.83
C TRP A 69 -1.35 -7.07 13.07
N LEU A 70 -1.50 -5.80 12.64
CA LEU A 70 -2.68 -5.36 11.90
C LEU A 70 -2.69 -5.96 10.49
N VAL A 71 -1.53 -6.09 9.84
CA VAL A 71 -1.44 -6.72 8.51
C VAL A 71 -1.72 -8.21 8.61
N GLN A 72 -1.30 -8.86 9.69
CA GLN A 72 -1.54 -10.26 9.93
C GLN A 72 -3.03 -10.56 10.12
N LEU A 73 -3.74 -9.72 10.90
CA LEU A 73 -5.20 -9.81 11.03
C LEU A 73 -5.90 -9.60 9.69
N LEU A 74 -5.47 -8.60 8.91
CA LEU A 74 -6.02 -8.33 7.59
C LEU A 74 -5.81 -9.51 6.64
N TYR A 75 -4.59 -10.04 6.57
CA TYR A 75 -4.25 -11.16 5.70
C TYR A 75 -5.01 -12.43 6.11
N TYR A 76 -5.05 -12.74 7.41
CA TYR A 76 -5.83 -13.86 7.92
C TYR A 76 -7.31 -13.73 7.55
N GLY A 77 -7.93 -12.56 7.82
CA GLY A 77 -9.33 -12.32 7.48
C GLY A 77 -9.61 -12.44 5.98
N VAL A 78 -8.78 -11.84 5.12
CA VAL A 78 -8.93 -11.91 3.66
C VAL A 78 -8.79 -13.35 3.15
N HIS A 79 -7.81 -14.09 3.66
CA HIS A 79 -7.60 -15.48 3.28
C HIS A 79 -8.73 -16.39 3.76
N SER A 80 -9.23 -16.19 4.98
CA SER A 80 -10.38 -16.95 5.51
C SER A 80 -11.67 -16.72 4.70
N LEU A 81 -11.84 -15.55 4.09
CA LEU A 81 -13.03 -15.22 3.29
C LEU A 81 -12.93 -15.66 1.83
N ALA A 82 -11.76 -15.50 1.19
CA ALA A 82 -11.62 -15.65 -0.26
C ALA A 82 -10.32 -16.35 -0.70
N GLY A 83 -9.54 -16.91 0.23
CA GLY A 83 -8.30 -17.62 -0.04
C GLY A 83 -7.30 -16.82 -0.89
N ALA A 84 -6.65 -17.50 -1.83
CA ALA A 84 -5.68 -16.87 -2.74
C ALA A 84 -6.29 -15.77 -3.62
N ALA A 85 -7.57 -15.89 -4.01
CA ALA A 85 -8.25 -14.85 -4.78
C ALA A 85 -8.41 -13.56 -3.97
N GLY A 86 -8.67 -13.68 -2.66
CA GLY A 86 -8.68 -12.55 -1.73
C GLY A 86 -7.35 -11.83 -1.66
N PHE A 87 -6.24 -12.57 -1.59
CA PHE A 87 -4.90 -11.99 -1.61
C PHE A 87 -4.58 -11.26 -2.90
N PHE A 88 -4.91 -11.85 -4.05
CA PHE A 88 -4.73 -11.19 -5.34
C PHE A 88 -5.55 -9.91 -5.44
N ALA A 89 -6.80 -9.93 -4.97
CA ALA A 89 -7.66 -8.75 -4.91
C ALA A 89 -7.10 -7.66 -3.98
N LEU A 90 -6.63 -8.04 -2.78
CA LEU A 90 -6.01 -7.11 -1.83
C LEU A 90 -4.75 -6.47 -2.41
N LYS A 91 -3.83 -7.27 -2.96
CA LYS A 91 -2.63 -6.80 -3.65
C LYS A 91 -2.98 -5.81 -4.76
N THR A 92 -3.97 -6.16 -5.59
CA THR A 92 -4.45 -5.31 -6.68
C THR A 92 -5.00 -3.99 -6.16
N ALA A 93 -5.78 -4.01 -5.08
CA ALA A 93 -6.35 -2.82 -4.48
C ALA A 93 -5.27 -1.90 -3.89
N VAL A 94 -4.32 -2.44 -3.13
CA VAL A 94 -3.26 -1.66 -2.47
C VAL A 94 -2.30 -1.06 -3.49
N LEU A 95 -1.77 -1.88 -4.41
CA LEU A 95 -0.86 -1.39 -5.45
C LEU A 95 -1.61 -0.45 -6.40
N GLY A 96 -2.81 -0.81 -6.85
CA GLY A 96 -3.64 0.04 -7.71
C GLY A 96 -3.94 1.40 -7.09
N ALA A 97 -4.24 1.45 -5.79
CA ALA A 97 -4.42 2.70 -5.07
C ALA A 97 -3.11 3.52 -5.01
N SER A 98 -1.95 2.87 -4.86
CA SER A 98 -0.65 3.57 -4.89
C SER A 98 -0.40 4.24 -6.25
N PHE A 99 -0.67 3.54 -7.36
CA PHE A 99 -0.58 4.10 -8.72
C PHE A 99 -1.57 5.24 -8.91
N TYR A 100 -2.79 5.10 -8.40
CA TYR A 100 -3.81 6.14 -8.48
C TYR A 100 -3.37 7.44 -7.78
N PHE A 101 -2.88 7.37 -6.54
CA PHE A 101 -2.44 8.57 -5.82
C PHE A 101 -1.16 9.18 -6.40
N PHE A 102 -0.26 8.34 -6.93
CA PHE A 102 0.90 8.84 -7.66
C PHE A 102 0.47 9.58 -8.95
N PHE A 103 -0.47 9.01 -9.71
CA PHE A 103 -1.06 9.69 -10.87
C PHE A 103 -1.75 11.01 -10.48
N ARG A 104 -2.53 11.04 -9.39
CA ARG A 104 -3.16 12.26 -8.88
C ARG A 104 -2.12 13.34 -8.58
N THR A 105 -0.98 12.98 -8.00
CA THR A 105 0.14 13.91 -7.76
C THR A 105 0.67 14.52 -9.06
N LEU A 106 0.82 13.73 -10.13
CA LEU A 106 1.24 14.23 -11.44
C LEU A 106 0.16 15.12 -12.08
N ALA A 107 -1.09 14.67 -12.05
CA ALA A 107 -2.22 15.36 -12.66
C ALA A 107 -2.46 16.74 -12.02
N ASP A 108 -2.49 16.80 -10.69
CA ASP A 108 -2.72 18.04 -9.92
C ASP A 108 -1.58 19.07 -10.12
N LYS A 109 -0.40 18.62 -10.59
CA LYS A 109 0.74 19.48 -10.97
C LYS A 109 0.75 19.86 -12.46
N GLY A 110 -0.27 19.46 -13.23
CA GLY A 110 -0.31 19.68 -14.68
C GLY A 110 0.65 18.77 -15.47
N LEU A 111 1.21 17.73 -14.85
CA LEU A 111 2.18 16.80 -15.44
C LEU A 111 1.55 15.48 -15.90
N ALA A 112 0.25 15.50 -16.23
CA ALA A 112 -0.47 14.28 -16.64
C ALA A 112 0.16 13.57 -17.85
N ARG A 113 0.80 14.32 -18.76
CA ARG A 113 1.57 13.74 -19.90
C ARG A 113 2.72 12.85 -19.44
N SER A 114 3.38 13.24 -18.36
CA SER A 114 4.52 12.50 -17.81
C SER A 114 4.10 11.14 -17.25
N ALA A 115 2.80 10.92 -16.98
CA ALA A 115 2.27 9.63 -16.52
C ALA A 115 2.58 8.49 -17.49
N PHE A 116 2.69 8.76 -18.80
CA PHE A 116 3.07 7.76 -19.80
C PHE A 116 4.42 7.10 -19.50
N PHE A 117 5.39 7.86 -18.98
CA PHE A 117 6.70 7.32 -18.59
C PHE A 117 6.77 7.02 -17.09
N ALA A 118 6.20 7.88 -16.26
CA ALA A 118 6.34 7.80 -14.81
C ALA A 118 5.63 6.57 -14.21
N LEU A 119 4.43 6.21 -14.69
CA LEU A 119 3.71 5.05 -14.17
C LEU A 119 4.39 3.72 -14.52
N PRO A 120 4.79 3.44 -15.78
CA PRO A 120 5.56 2.23 -16.05
C PRO A 120 6.91 2.21 -15.31
N LEU A 121 7.62 3.33 -15.16
CA LEU A 121 8.85 3.37 -14.35
C LEU A 121 8.58 3.04 -12.88
N TRP A 122 7.51 3.56 -12.31
CA TRP A 122 7.06 3.21 -10.96
C TRP A 122 6.75 1.73 -10.84
N GLY A 123 6.04 1.16 -11.82
CA GLY A 123 5.73 -0.28 -11.86
C GLY A 123 6.96 -1.16 -12.02
N LEU A 124 7.92 -0.75 -12.84
CA LEU A 124 9.21 -1.45 -12.98
C LEU A 124 10.01 -1.39 -11.67
N ALA A 125 10.02 -0.26 -10.97
CA ALA A 125 10.69 -0.12 -9.68
C ALA A 125 10.06 -1.02 -8.60
N LEU A 126 8.74 -1.20 -8.65
CA LEU A 126 8.01 -2.08 -7.75
C LEU A 126 8.04 -3.55 -8.16
N MET A 127 8.44 -3.88 -9.39
CA MET A 127 8.23 -5.22 -9.96
C MET A 127 8.88 -6.33 -9.11
N ALA A 128 10.09 -6.09 -8.60
CA ALA A 128 10.81 -7.02 -7.73
C ALA A 128 10.11 -7.25 -6.37
N ASN A 129 9.34 -6.27 -5.90
CA ASN A 129 8.60 -6.31 -4.63
C ASN A 129 7.08 -6.29 -4.85
N SER A 130 6.62 -6.65 -6.05
CA SER A 130 5.21 -6.57 -6.41
C SER A 130 4.38 -7.69 -5.79
N ASP A 131 5.01 -8.68 -5.16
CA ASP A 131 4.33 -9.73 -4.40
C ASP A 131 3.58 -9.15 -3.18
N LEU A 132 2.65 -9.90 -2.60
CA LEU A 132 1.90 -9.43 -1.43
C LEU A 132 2.83 -9.39 -0.20
N ARG A 133 3.22 -8.18 0.19
CA ARG A 133 4.11 -7.87 1.32
C ARG A 133 3.54 -6.72 2.15
N PRO A 134 3.80 -6.67 3.47
CA PRO A 134 3.40 -5.56 4.31
C PRO A 134 3.89 -4.19 3.79
N GLU A 135 5.09 -4.17 3.20
CA GLU A 135 5.72 -3.00 2.57
C GLU A 135 4.84 -2.34 1.48
N ASN A 136 3.93 -3.09 0.84
CA ASN A 136 3.00 -2.53 -0.15
C ASN A 136 2.10 -1.45 0.44
N PHE A 137 1.74 -1.56 1.72
CA PHE A 137 0.99 -0.54 2.44
C PHE A 137 1.83 0.72 2.65
N SER A 138 3.15 0.59 2.90
CA SER A 138 4.07 1.74 2.95
C SER A 138 4.08 2.50 1.63
N VAL A 139 4.16 1.81 0.50
CA VAL A 139 4.13 2.44 -0.83
C VAL A 139 2.83 3.23 -1.03
N LEU A 140 1.68 2.65 -0.64
CA LEU A 140 0.39 3.32 -0.69
C LEU A 140 0.35 4.56 0.21
N PHE A 141 0.68 4.43 1.49
CA PHE A 141 0.60 5.55 2.43
C PHE A 141 1.61 6.65 2.10
N PHE A 142 2.79 6.30 1.61
CA PHE A 142 3.74 7.26 1.06
C PHE A 142 3.15 8.03 -0.14
N ALA A 143 2.51 7.34 -1.10
CA ALA A 143 1.87 7.99 -2.24
C ALA A 143 0.73 8.93 -1.81
N VAL A 144 -0.08 8.53 -0.83
CA VAL A 144 -1.14 9.37 -0.23
C VAL A 144 -0.54 10.59 0.47
N LEU A 145 0.49 10.39 1.29
CA LEU A 145 1.18 11.46 2.02
C LEU A 145 1.79 12.47 1.05
N LEU A 146 2.51 12.00 0.03
CA LEU A 146 3.09 12.83 -1.01
C LEU A 146 2.03 13.64 -1.74
N TRP A 147 0.93 13.00 -2.15
CA TRP A 147 -0.18 13.69 -2.81
C TRP A 147 -0.76 14.81 -1.95
N ARG A 148 -0.99 14.55 -0.65
CA ARG A 148 -1.53 15.55 0.30
C ARG A 148 -0.57 16.72 0.52
N LEU A 149 0.72 16.43 0.68
CA LEU A 149 1.75 17.45 0.86
C LEU A 149 1.88 18.34 -0.38
N GLU A 150 1.91 17.74 -1.57
CA GLU A 150 1.99 18.51 -2.82
C GLU A 150 0.72 19.33 -3.08
N ALA A 151 -0.46 18.79 -2.79
CA ALA A 151 -1.71 19.53 -2.90
C ALA A 151 -1.75 20.75 -1.98
N ALA A 152 -1.30 20.60 -0.73
CA ALA A 152 -1.22 21.73 0.20
C ALA A 152 -0.16 22.76 -0.21
N ARG A 153 1.02 22.29 -0.67
CA ARG A 153 2.09 23.14 -1.18
C ARG A 153 1.61 23.98 -2.38
N ALA A 154 0.88 23.37 -3.31
CA ALA A 154 0.31 24.06 -4.46
C ALA A 154 -0.78 25.08 -4.06
N ALA A 155 -1.55 24.79 -3.02
CA ALA A 155 -2.57 25.69 -2.48
C ALA A 155 -2.00 26.83 -1.62
N GLY A 156 -0.68 26.84 -1.35
CA GLY A 156 -0.05 27.82 -0.45
C GLY A 156 -0.53 27.71 1.01
N LEU A 157 -1.08 26.56 1.40
CA LEU A 157 -1.63 26.34 2.73
C LEU A 157 -0.55 25.77 3.67
N PRO A 158 -0.44 26.24 4.92
CA PRO A 158 0.36 25.53 5.91
C PRO A 158 -0.27 24.16 6.12
N TRP A 159 0.47 23.06 5.95
CA TRP A 159 -0.07 21.71 6.18
C TRP A 159 0.66 21.00 7.31
N PRO A 160 -0.07 20.41 8.28
CA PRO A 160 -1.54 20.41 8.42
C PRO A 160 -2.09 21.75 8.94
N ALA A 161 -3.08 22.36 8.25
CA ALA A 161 -3.57 23.72 8.58
C ALA A 161 -4.52 23.78 9.77
N ALA A 162 -5.15 22.65 10.09
CA ALA A 162 -6.29 22.58 11.00
C ALA A 162 -6.18 21.33 11.90
N PRO A 163 -6.81 21.33 13.09
CA PRO A 163 -6.82 20.18 14.00
C PRO A 163 -7.30 18.87 13.33
N ALA A 164 -8.28 18.96 12.42
CA ALA A 164 -8.75 17.80 11.66
C ALA A 164 -7.67 17.22 10.72
N GLY A 165 -6.81 18.06 10.16
CA GLY A 165 -5.66 17.63 9.34
C GLY A 165 -4.62 16.90 10.18
N PHE A 166 -4.33 17.39 11.39
CA PHE A 166 -3.44 16.70 12.34
C PHE A 166 -4.03 15.36 12.79
N ALA A 167 -5.32 15.30 13.12
CA ALA A 167 -5.99 14.06 13.49
C ALA A 167 -5.95 13.03 12.35
N GLY A 168 -6.20 13.46 11.11
CA GLY A 168 -6.08 12.60 9.94
C GLY A 168 -4.66 12.07 9.70
N LEU A 169 -3.63 12.92 9.92
CA LEU A 169 -2.23 12.51 9.81
C LEU A 169 -1.82 11.55 10.93
N ALA A 170 -2.25 11.82 12.16
CA ALA A 170 -2.02 10.95 13.31
C ALA A 170 -2.67 9.58 13.09
N LEU A 171 -3.91 9.55 12.57
CA LEU A 171 -4.58 8.30 12.22
C LEU A 171 -3.85 7.55 11.11
N LEU A 172 -3.40 8.26 10.05
CA LEU A 172 -2.64 7.66 8.96
C LEU A 172 -1.39 6.96 9.49
N PHE A 173 -0.57 7.65 10.30
CA PHE A 173 0.65 7.07 10.87
C PHE A 173 0.38 6.00 11.92
N ALA A 174 -0.70 6.13 12.71
CA ALA A 174 -1.10 5.09 13.64
C ALA A 174 -1.48 3.80 12.91
N VAL A 175 -2.24 3.88 11.82
CA VAL A 175 -2.57 2.71 11.00
C VAL A 175 -1.32 2.17 10.28
N TRP A 176 -0.51 3.06 9.70
CA TRP A 176 0.70 2.70 8.99
C TRP A 176 1.67 1.92 9.89
N ALA A 177 2.02 2.45 11.06
CA ALA A 177 3.00 1.85 11.96
C ALA A 177 2.62 0.45 12.47
N ASN A 178 1.35 0.05 12.37
CA ASN A 178 0.88 -1.29 12.74
C ASN A 178 0.70 -2.23 11.53
N LEU A 179 0.72 -1.68 10.31
CA LEU A 179 0.72 -2.46 9.06
C LEU A 179 2.16 -2.76 8.60
N HIS A 180 3.06 -1.79 8.72
CA HIS A 180 4.48 -1.90 8.39
C HIS A 180 5.25 -0.74 9.04
N ALA A 181 6.48 -0.96 9.52
CA ALA A 181 7.21 0.02 10.34
C ALA A 181 7.68 1.28 9.58
N GLY A 182 7.68 1.25 8.23
CA GLY A 182 8.15 2.35 7.38
C GLY A 182 8.75 1.82 6.10
#